data_AF-A0A0M5MGZ8-F1
#
_entry.id   AF-A0A0M5MGZ8-F1
#
_cell.length_a   1.000
_cell.length_b   1.000
_cell.length_c   1.000
_cell.angle_alpha   90.00
_cell.angle_beta   90.00
_cell.angle_gamma   90.00
#
_symmetry.space_group_name_H-M   'P 1'
#
loop_
_entity.id
_entity.type
_entity.pdbx_description
1 polymer ?
#
loop_
_entity_poly.entity_id
_entity_poly.type
_entity_poly.pdbx_seq_one_letter_code
_entity_poly.pdbx_strand_id
1 'polypeptide(L)'
;MKKKKPDSNWDFQPVQVIDNVARRPAQLKILPLPDSLEFSLPEGHICLITDDGSLTTSHVVQTLCDRSWKVVVLSFPQAIIAQQAPLPAGVERITLADMSEELLQHKLSAIATNIGTIGSFIHIHPQAVEQDKAIVKHIFFVAKHLKKSLTETANYTRSSFLTVVRLDGAFGLEHNTNYGAIAGGLFGLTKTLRWEWPKVFARSIDLSPAIDAQKSAEHIIGELCDSNLYINEVAYGSQGRVTLKASVVK
;
A
#
# COMPACT_ATOMS: atom_id res chain seq x y z
N MET A 1 -29.98 2.77 28.13
CA MET A 1 -30.50 2.74 26.74
C MET A 1 -29.72 1.68 25.94
N LYS A 2 -30.37 0.59 25.53
CA LYS A 2 -29.74 -0.44 24.69
C LYS A 2 -29.59 0.13 23.27
N LYS A 3 -28.37 0.20 22.73
CA LYS A 3 -28.14 0.56 21.32
C LYS A 3 -28.78 -0.52 20.44
N LYS A 4 -29.78 -0.11 19.65
CA LYS A 4 -30.46 -0.94 18.65
C LYS A 4 -29.41 -1.35 17.60
N LYS A 5 -29.17 -2.66 17.41
CA LYS A 5 -28.37 -3.14 16.27
C LYS A 5 -29.07 -2.67 14.99
N PRO A 6 -28.35 -2.11 14.00
CA PRO A 6 -28.97 -1.84 12.71
C PRO A 6 -29.30 -3.18 12.04
N ASP A 7 -30.58 -3.40 11.78
CA ASP A 7 -31.05 -4.46 10.88
C ASP A 7 -30.61 -4.07 9.47
N SER A 8 -29.44 -4.56 9.03
CA SER A 8 -29.01 -4.38 7.65
C SER A 8 -29.56 -5.53 6.80
N ASN A 9 -30.88 -5.58 6.67
CA ASN A 9 -31.53 -6.44 5.69
C ASN A 9 -31.38 -5.77 4.32
N TRP A 10 -30.17 -5.83 3.76
CA TRP A 10 -29.94 -5.44 2.37
C TRP A 10 -30.51 -6.55 1.50
N ASP A 11 -31.73 -6.35 0.97
CA ASP A 11 -32.27 -7.19 -0.09
C ASP A 11 -31.39 -7.00 -1.33
N PHE A 12 -30.38 -7.86 -1.47
CA PHE A 12 -29.59 -7.98 -2.70
C PHE A 12 -30.51 -8.53 -3.79
N GLN A 13 -31.16 -7.63 -4.51
CA GLN A 13 -31.82 -7.97 -5.76
C GLN A 13 -30.72 -8.30 -6.79
N PRO A 14 -30.78 -9.48 -7.45
CA PRO A 14 -29.84 -9.78 -8.51
C PRO A 14 -29.88 -8.67 -9.57
N VAL A 15 -28.70 -8.22 -10.01
CA VAL A 15 -28.60 -7.14 -11.01
C VAL A 15 -29.36 -7.56 -12.26
N GLN A 16 -30.49 -6.89 -12.54
CA GLN A 16 -31.28 -7.12 -13.74
C GLN A 16 -30.36 -7.07 -14.96
N VAL A 17 -30.37 -8.13 -15.77
CA VAL A 17 -29.57 -8.20 -16.98
C VAL A 17 -30.19 -7.23 -17.98
N ILE A 18 -29.50 -6.13 -18.26
CA ILE A 18 -29.90 -5.19 -19.32
C ILE A 18 -29.35 -5.76 -20.62
N ASP A 19 -30.25 -6.11 -21.53
CA ASP A 19 -29.88 -6.63 -22.85
C ASP A 19 -29.01 -5.62 -23.60
N ASN A 20 -28.05 -6.12 -24.37
CA ASN A 20 -27.09 -5.34 -25.18
C ASN A 20 -26.06 -4.48 -24.41
N VAL A 21 -25.93 -4.63 -23.08
CA VAL A 21 -24.83 -4.02 -22.32
C VAL A 21 -23.73 -5.05 -22.06
N ALA A 22 -22.56 -4.85 -22.67
CA ALA A 22 -21.41 -5.74 -22.48
C ALA A 22 -20.93 -5.69 -21.01
N ARG A 23 -21.02 -6.82 -20.31
CA ARG A 23 -20.50 -6.99 -18.94
C ARG A 23 -19.17 -7.70 -18.98
N ARG A 24 -18.19 -7.14 -18.26
CA ARG A 24 -16.86 -7.74 -18.11
C ARG A 24 -16.48 -7.85 -16.63
N PRO A 25 -17.03 -8.84 -15.90
CA PRO A 25 -16.60 -9.13 -14.54
C PRO A 25 -15.07 -9.24 -14.44
N ALA A 26 -14.53 -8.76 -13.32
CA ALA A 26 -13.12 -8.95 -13.00
C ALA A 26 -12.84 -10.43 -12.73
N GLN A 27 -11.69 -10.91 -13.19
CA GLN A 27 -11.19 -12.26 -12.97
C GLN A 27 -9.73 -12.22 -12.57
N LEU A 28 -9.31 -13.21 -11.78
CA LEU A 28 -7.91 -13.41 -11.46
C LEU A 28 -7.14 -13.88 -12.72
N LYS A 29 -5.91 -13.38 -12.84
CA LYS A 29 -4.92 -13.83 -13.80
C LYS A 29 -3.63 -14.12 -13.04
N ILE A 30 -3.18 -15.37 -13.09
CA ILE A 30 -1.89 -15.76 -12.53
C ILE A 30 -0.76 -15.04 -13.26
N LEU A 31 0.21 -14.56 -12.48
CA LEU A 31 1.44 -13.93 -12.94
C LEU A 31 2.65 -14.78 -12.56
N PRO A 32 3.74 -14.75 -13.36
CA PRO A 32 5.03 -15.22 -12.87
C PRO A 32 5.51 -14.34 -11.71
N LEU A 33 6.48 -14.84 -10.94
CA LEU A 33 7.19 -14.03 -9.95
C LEU A 33 7.79 -12.76 -10.61
N PRO A 34 7.91 -11.64 -9.87
CA PRO A 34 8.47 -10.41 -10.42
C PRO A 34 9.94 -10.61 -10.80
N ASP A 35 10.36 -9.96 -11.88
CA ASP A 35 11.78 -9.79 -12.19
C ASP A 35 12.41 -8.77 -11.22
N SER A 36 13.74 -8.72 -11.15
CA SER A 36 14.45 -7.80 -10.26
C SER A 36 15.21 -6.75 -11.05
N LEU A 37 14.71 -5.51 -11.03
CA LEU A 37 15.46 -4.32 -11.41
C LEU A 37 16.36 -3.91 -10.23
N GLU A 38 17.67 -3.86 -10.47
CA GLU A 38 18.61 -3.28 -9.51
C GLU A 38 18.58 -1.76 -9.59
N PHE A 39 18.25 -1.10 -8.49
CA PHE A 39 18.28 0.35 -8.37
C PHE A 39 18.45 0.79 -6.92
N SER A 40 18.93 2.02 -6.74
CA SER A 40 19.04 2.68 -5.45
C SER A 40 18.47 4.09 -5.51
N LEU A 41 18.09 4.60 -4.34
CA LEU A 41 17.80 6.01 -4.20
C LEU A 41 19.11 6.81 -4.24
N PRO A 42 19.16 7.95 -4.94
CA PRO A 42 20.33 8.82 -5.00
C PRO A 42 20.74 9.32 -3.62
N GLU A 43 21.97 9.78 -3.49
CA GLU A 43 22.44 10.41 -2.25
C GLU A 43 21.49 11.55 -1.83
N GLY A 44 21.27 11.68 -0.52
CA GLY A 44 20.32 12.63 0.04
C GLY A 44 18.84 12.25 -0.08
N HIS A 45 18.50 11.11 -0.70
CA HIS A 45 17.12 10.62 -0.78
C HIS A 45 16.85 9.51 0.25
N ILE A 46 15.58 9.41 0.65
CA ILE A 46 15.09 8.39 1.60
C ILE A 46 13.83 7.69 1.10
N CYS A 47 13.62 6.48 1.61
CA CYS A 47 12.36 5.77 1.52
C CYS A 47 11.56 6.00 2.80
N LEU A 48 10.35 6.55 2.65
CA LEU A 48 9.41 6.73 3.76
C LEU A 48 8.46 5.54 3.81
N ILE A 49 8.34 4.91 4.98
CA ILE A 49 7.45 3.76 5.19
C ILE A 49 6.47 4.07 6.30
N THR A 50 5.18 3.84 6.10
CA THR A 50 4.23 3.92 7.24
C THR A 50 4.24 2.61 8.02
N ASP A 51 4.22 2.74 9.34
CA ASP A 51 4.25 1.59 10.25
C ASP A 51 2.88 0.91 10.37
N ASP A 52 2.83 -0.39 10.09
CA ASP A 52 1.65 -1.24 10.30
C ASP A 52 1.58 -1.82 11.71
N GLY A 53 2.61 -1.56 12.54
CA GLY A 53 2.75 -2.06 13.90
C GLY A 53 3.28 -3.50 13.99
N SER A 54 3.45 -4.19 12.87
CA SER A 54 3.86 -5.60 12.80
C SER A 54 5.32 -5.76 12.39
N LEU A 55 5.83 -6.99 12.52
CA LEU A 55 7.16 -7.35 12.03
C LEU A 55 7.31 -7.20 10.50
N THR A 56 6.20 -7.09 9.75
CA THR A 56 6.29 -6.87 8.29
C THR A 56 7.02 -5.56 8.00
N THR A 57 6.67 -4.48 8.72
CA THR A 57 7.38 -3.20 8.61
C THR A 57 8.86 -3.39 8.94
N SER A 58 9.19 -4.08 10.04
CA SER A 58 10.57 -4.34 10.43
C SER A 58 11.38 -5.08 9.36
N HIS A 59 10.81 -6.12 8.75
CA HIS A 59 11.49 -6.91 7.71
C HIS A 59 11.65 -6.14 6.39
N VAL A 60 10.66 -5.34 5.98
CA VAL A 60 10.78 -4.46 4.80
C VAL A 60 11.90 -3.44 5.03
N VAL A 61 11.91 -2.80 6.20
CA VAL A 61 12.95 -1.82 6.58
C VAL A 61 14.33 -2.47 6.57
N GLN A 62 14.49 -3.63 7.22
CA GLN A 62 15.77 -4.35 7.26
C GLN A 62 16.27 -4.65 5.85
N THR A 63 15.40 -5.20 4.98
CA THR A 63 15.78 -5.57 3.61
C THR A 63 16.22 -4.35 2.79
N LEU A 64 15.60 -3.18 3.01
CA LEU A 64 16.01 -1.94 2.35
C LEU A 64 17.33 -1.41 2.91
N CYS A 65 17.54 -1.46 4.22
CA CYS A 65 18.80 -1.08 4.86
C CYS A 65 19.96 -1.97 4.40
N ASP A 66 19.74 -3.28 4.24
CA ASP A 66 20.74 -4.22 3.70
C ASP A 66 21.12 -3.88 2.25
N ARG A 67 20.22 -3.23 1.51
CA ARG A 67 20.45 -2.67 0.16
C ARG A 67 21.03 -1.26 0.20
N SER A 68 21.51 -0.80 1.36
CA SER A 68 22.05 0.55 1.58
C SER A 68 21.05 1.70 1.36
N TRP A 69 19.74 1.44 1.44
CA TRP A 69 18.76 2.51 1.39
C TRP A 69 18.66 3.20 2.76
N LYS A 70 18.58 4.53 2.74
CA LYS A 70 18.18 5.30 3.92
C LYS A 70 16.66 5.25 4.07
N VAL A 71 16.19 4.78 5.22
CA VAL A 71 14.77 4.54 5.49
C VAL A 71 14.32 5.35 6.71
N VAL A 72 13.13 5.93 6.62
CA VAL A 72 12.44 6.59 7.74
C VAL A 72 11.08 5.93 7.92
N VAL A 73 10.72 5.61 9.15
CA VAL A 73 9.42 5.02 9.49
C VAL A 73 8.51 6.08 10.09
N LEU A 74 7.33 6.26 9.50
CA LEU A 74 6.28 7.14 10.00
C LEU A 74 5.20 6.29 10.71
N SER A 75 5.13 6.36 12.03
CA SER A 75 4.12 5.65 12.81
C SER A 75 2.90 6.52 13.05
N PHE A 76 1.72 5.92 12.93
CA PHE A 76 0.46 6.55 13.33
C PHE A 76 0.37 6.71 14.87
N PRO A 77 -0.55 7.55 15.38
CA PRO A 77 -0.74 7.69 16.82
C PRO A 77 -1.04 6.35 17.49
N GLN A 78 -0.56 6.15 18.72
CA GLN A 78 -0.78 4.90 19.46
C GLN A 78 -2.27 4.58 19.72
N ALA A 79 -3.13 5.61 19.69
CA ALA A 79 -4.57 5.44 19.76
C ALA A 79 -5.17 4.76 18.52
N ILE A 80 -4.44 4.73 17.40
CA ILE A 80 -4.82 4.07 16.14
C ILE A 80 -4.09 2.74 16.00
N ILE A 81 -2.77 2.72 16.26
CA ILE A 81 -1.95 1.51 16.22
C ILE A 81 -1.20 1.39 17.54
N ALA A 82 -1.72 0.55 18.44
CA ALA A 82 -1.19 0.43 19.81
C ALA A 82 0.17 -0.26 19.88
N GLN A 83 0.43 -1.20 18.97
CA GLN A 83 1.66 -2.00 18.95
C GLN A 83 2.67 -1.42 17.96
N GLN A 84 3.95 -1.50 18.33
CA GLN A 84 5.05 -1.13 17.44
C GLN A 84 6.12 -2.21 17.52
N ALA A 85 6.31 -2.93 16.42
CA ALA A 85 7.42 -3.87 16.30
C ALA A 85 8.78 -3.14 16.37
N PRO A 86 9.85 -3.83 16.82
CA PRO A 86 11.20 -3.26 16.85
C PRO A 86 11.70 -2.98 15.43
N LEU A 87 12.43 -1.88 15.25
CA LEU A 87 13.09 -1.56 13.98
C LEU A 87 14.59 -1.88 14.05
N PRO A 88 15.24 -2.10 12.89
CA PRO A 88 16.70 -2.21 12.81
C PRO A 88 17.40 -1.00 13.45
N ALA A 89 18.60 -1.24 13.99
CA ALA A 89 19.39 -0.18 14.63
C ALA A 89 19.71 0.95 13.63
N GLY A 90 19.58 2.20 14.09
CA GLY A 90 19.87 3.39 13.28
C GLY A 90 18.73 3.87 12.39
N VAL A 91 17.60 3.16 12.33
CA VAL A 91 16.41 3.62 11.60
C VAL A 91 15.62 4.63 12.45
N GLU A 92 15.33 5.78 11.86
CA GLU A 92 14.56 6.82 12.53
C GLU A 92 13.05 6.52 12.44
N ARG A 93 12.39 6.47 13.60
CA ARG A 93 10.92 6.37 13.73
C ARG A 93 10.36 7.71 14.16
N ILE A 94 9.44 8.26 13.36
CA ILE A 94 8.70 9.48 13.64
C ILE A 94 7.25 9.10 13.91
N THR A 95 6.80 9.31 15.15
CA THR A 95 5.41 9.04 15.54
C THR A 95 4.58 10.31 15.41
N LEU A 96 3.45 10.21 14.73
CA LEU A 96 2.44 11.27 14.66
C LEU A 96 1.68 11.35 16.00
N ALA A 97 1.44 12.57 16.48
CA ALA A 97 0.66 12.81 17.71
C ALA A 97 -0.86 12.71 17.46
N ASP A 98 -1.30 13.04 16.25
CA ASP A 98 -2.69 12.97 15.80
C ASP A 98 -2.78 12.68 14.29
N MET A 99 -4.00 12.67 13.74
CA MET A 99 -4.27 12.37 12.34
C MET A 99 -4.53 13.63 11.48
N SER A 100 -4.16 14.82 11.96
CA SER A 100 -4.35 16.09 11.23
C SER A 100 -3.47 16.17 9.98
N GLU A 101 -3.96 16.88 8.96
CA GLU A 101 -3.19 17.09 7.72
C GLU A 101 -2.04 18.08 7.96
N GLU A 102 -2.25 19.08 8.82
CA GLU A 102 -1.27 20.11 9.16
C GLU A 102 -0.03 19.51 9.84
N LEU A 103 -0.23 18.61 10.81
CA LEU A 103 0.86 17.90 11.46
C LEU A 103 1.59 16.99 10.47
N LEU A 104 0.85 16.27 9.62
CA LEU A 104 1.45 15.44 8.59
C LEU A 104 2.35 16.27 7.66
N GLN A 105 1.83 17.37 7.12
CA GLN A 105 2.60 18.26 6.24
C GLN A 105 3.87 18.76 6.92
N HIS A 106 3.77 19.20 8.18
CA HIS A 106 4.91 19.67 8.95
C HIS A 106 5.97 18.56 9.12
N LYS A 107 5.55 17.34 9.48
CA LYS A 107 6.47 16.20 9.66
C LYS A 107 7.12 15.77 8.37
N LEU A 108 6.37 15.68 7.26
CA LEU A 108 6.94 15.38 5.94
C LEU A 108 7.97 16.44 5.50
N SER A 109 7.69 17.72 5.77
CA SER A 109 8.61 18.82 5.45
C SER A 109 9.89 18.76 6.31
N ALA A 110 9.75 18.43 7.60
CA ALA A 110 10.89 18.26 8.50
C ALA A 110 11.75 17.06 8.10
N ILE A 111 11.14 15.93 7.69
CA ILE A 111 11.86 14.76 7.15
C ILE A 111 12.66 15.16 5.92
N ALA A 112 12.01 15.83 4.96
CA ALA A 112 12.65 16.26 3.72
C ALA A 112 13.84 17.20 3.96
N THR A 113 13.72 18.10 4.93
CA THR A 113 14.76 19.10 5.25
C THR A 113 15.92 18.51 6.05
N ASN A 114 15.63 17.69 7.06
CA ASN A 114 16.63 17.30 8.06
C ASN A 114 17.24 15.92 7.77
N ILE A 115 16.52 15.05 7.05
CA ILE A 115 16.92 13.65 6.85
C ILE A 115 17.23 13.38 5.38
N GLY A 116 16.34 13.78 4.47
CA GLY A 116 16.54 13.66 3.03
C GLY A 116 15.24 13.68 2.23
N THR A 117 15.35 13.98 0.94
CA THR A 117 14.22 14.06 0.00
C THR A 117 13.52 12.71 -0.11
N ILE A 118 12.19 12.70 -0.01
CA ILE A 118 11.41 11.46 -0.07
C ILE A 118 11.31 11.03 -1.55
N GLY A 119 12.13 10.06 -1.93
CA GLY A 119 12.20 9.51 -3.29
C GLY A 119 11.40 8.23 -3.49
N SER A 120 11.01 7.57 -2.40
CA SER A 120 10.13 6.40 -2.42
C SER A 120 9.21 6.42 -1.21
N PHE A 121 7.97 5.95 -1.40
CA PHE A 121 6.98 5.79 -0.35
C PHE A 121 6.36 4.40 -0.37
N ILE A 122 6.25 3.77 0.81
CA ILE A 122 5.56 2.49 1.01
C ILE A 122 4.56 2.65 2.15
N HIS A 123 3.27 2.54 1.84
CA HIS A 123 2.25 2.39 2.87
C HIS A 123 2.01 0.90 3.15
N ILE A 124 2.26 0.45 4.37
CA ILE A 124 1.83 -0.87 4.85
C ILE A 124 0.60 -0.65 5.73
N HIS A 125 -0.55 -1.15 5.28
CA HIS A 125 -1.81 -0.99 6.02
C HIS A 125 -1.85 -1.95 7.21
N PRO A 126 -2.17 -1.47 8.42
CA PRO A 126 -2.30 -2.34 9.59
C PRO A 126 -3.45 -3.33 9.41
N GLN A 127 -3.30 -4.50 10.01
CA GLN A 127 -4.33 -5.53 9.98
C GLN A 127 -5.41 -5.24 11.02
N ALA A 128 -6.68 -5.35 10.61
CA ALA A 128 -7.85 -5.32 11.51
C ALA A 128 -7.92 -4.10 12.44
N VAL A 129 -7.86 -2.88 11.88
CA VAL A 129 -8.04 -1.64 12.65
C VAL A 129 -9.44 -1.05 12.45
N GLU A 130 -10.04 -0.51 13.51
CA GLU A 130 -11.38 0.10 13.41
C GLU A 130 -11.35 1.43 12.65
N GLN A 131 -10.19 2.11 12.63
CA GLN A 131 -10.00 3.43 12.05
C GLN A 131 -9.48 3.41 10.60
N ASP A 132 -9.74 2.34 9.83
CA ASP A 132 -9.33 2.19 8.41
C ASP A 132 -9.58 3.46 7.59
N LYS A 133 -10.77 4.06 7.73
CA LYS A 133 -11.16 5.27 6.97
C LYS A 133 -10.23 6.46 7.27
N ALA A 134 -9.81 6.62 8.52
CA ALA A 134 -8.90 7.69 8.91
C ALA A 134 -7.52 7.46 8.31
N ILE A 135 -7.01 6.22 8.33
CA ILE A 135 -5.72 5.86 7.72
C ILE A 135 -5.78 6.07 6.21
N VAL A 136 -6.78 5.53 5.51
CA VAL A 136 -6.93 5.71 4.06
C VAL A 136 -6.99 7.19 3.70
N LYS A 137 -7.79 8.00 4.39
CA LYS A 137 -7.81 9.46 4.18
C LYS A 137 -6.42 10.08 4.38
N HIS A 138 -5.69 9.63 5.40
CA HIS A 138 -4.35 10.13 5.68
C HIS A 138 -3.35 9.79 4.55
N ILE A 139 -3.46 8.62 3.93
CA ILE A 139 -2.63 8.25 2.77
C ILE A 139 -2.93 9.12 1.53
N PHE A 140 -4.17 9.57 1.35
CA PHE A 140 -4.48 10.58 0.32
C PHE A 140 -3.76 11.90 0.59
N PHE A 141 -3.66 12.33 1.85
CA PHE A 141 -2.87 13.51 2.21
C PHE A 141 -1.37 13.29 2.00
N VAL A 142 -0.84 12.10 2.33
CA VAL A 142 0.54 11.75 2.00
C VAL A 142 0.78 11.87 0.50
N ALA A 143 -0.08 11.30 -0.34
CA ALA A 143 0.03 11.43 -1.79
C ALA A 143 0.01 12.90 -2.25
N LYS A 144 -0.91 13.72 -1.71
CA LYS A 144 -0.97 15.17 -1.99
C LYS A 144 0.36 15.86 -1.71
N HIS A 145 0.98 15.60 -0.56
CA HIS A 145 2.22 16.27 -0.14
C HIS A 145 3.48 15.68 -0.80
N LEU A 146 3.48 14.41 -1.17
CA LEU A 146 4.62 13.76 -1.80
C LEU A 146 4.68 13.91 -3.33
N LYS A 147 3.61 14.40 -3.98
CA LYS A 147 3.54 14.59 -5.44
C LYS A 147 4.81 15.21 -6.02
N LYS A 148 5.18 16.40 -5.55
CA LYS A 148 6.35 17.14 -6.06
C LYS A 148 7.63 16.32 -5.91
N SER A 149 7.95 15.90 -4.68
CA SER A 149 9.16 15.14 -4.37
C SER A 149 9.31 13.87 -5.22
N LEU A 150 8.24 13.06 -5.30
CA LEU A 150 8.28 11.81 -6.06
C LEU A 150 8.37 12.06 -7.56
N THR A 151 7.62 13.00 -8.12
CA THR A 151 7.68 13.31 -9.56
C THR A 151 9.00 13.94 -10.00
N GLU A 152 9.62 14.76 -9.16
CA GLU A 152 10.94 15.34 -9.43
C GLU A 152 12.03 14.28 -9.40
N THR A 153 12.02 13.42 -8.38
CA THR A 153 12.92 12.25 -8.25
C THR A 153 12.78 11.30 -9.44
N ALA A 154 11.56 11.08 -9.92
CA ALA A 154 11.26 10.19 -11.05
C ALA A 154 11.89 10.62 -12.38
N ASN A 155 12.44 11.84 -12.49
CA ASN A 155 13.09 12.31 -13.71
C ASN A 155 14.50 11.74 -13.91
N TYR A 156 15.15 11.25 -12.86
CA TYR A 156 16.55 10.80 -12.93
C TYR A 156 16.82 9.47 -12.21
N THR A 157 15.84 8.93 -11.46
CA THR A 157 15.92 7.59 -10.87
C THR A 157 14.53 6.96 -10.78
N ARG A 158 14.46 5.69 -10.38
CA ARG A 158 13.21 4.99 -10.04
C ARG A 158 12.65 5.54 -8.72
N SER A 159 11.61 6.36 -8.85
CA SER A 159 10.76 6.83 -7.74
C SER A 159 9.50 5.99 -7.64
N SER A 160 8.96 5.78 -6.44
CA SER A 160 7.83 4.87 -6.24
C SER A 160 6.83 5.26 -5.16
N PHE A 161 5.58 4.82 -5.35
CA PHE A 161 4.48 4.92 -4.39
C PHE A 161 3.78 3.56 -4.30
N LEU A 162 4.07 2.80 -3.26
CA LEU A 162 3.49 1.47 -3.02
C LEU A 162 2.44 1.53 -1.91
N THR A 163 1.35 0.78 -2.08
CA THR A 163 0.37 0.55 -1.01
C THR A 163 0.16 -0.94 -0.83
N VAL A 164 0.26 -1.40 0.41
CA VAL A 164 0.06 -2.80 0.79
C VAL A 164 -1.17 -2.88 1.66
N VAL A 165 -2.12 -3.73 1.27
CA VAL A 165 -3.33 -4.01 2.02
C VAL A 165 -3.42 -5.50 2.29
N ARG A 166 -4.30 -5.90 3.23
CA ARG A 166 -4.53 -7.31 3.56
C ARG A 166 -6.01 -7.65 3.45
N LEU A 167 -6.47 -7.99 2.25
CA LEU A 167 -7.83 -8.47 2.00
C LEU A 167 -7.85 -10.00 2.14
N ASP A 168 -7.87 -10.73 1.03
CA ASP A 168 -7.81 -12.19 0.97
C ASP A 168 -6.60 -12.72 0.16
N GLY A 169 -5.80 -11.82 -0.42
CA GLY A 169 -4.73 -12.20 -1.36
C GLY A 169 -5.24 -12.51 -2.77
N ALA A 170 -6.48 -12.10 -3.06
CA ALA A 170 -7.17 -12.29 -4.33
C ALA A 170 -8.13 -11.11 -4.65
N PHE A 171 -7.85 -9.91 -4.15
CA PHE A 171 -8.65 -8.69 -4.33
C PHE A 171 -10.10 -8.79 -3.81
N GLY A 172 -10.35 -9.69 -2.86
CA GLY A 172 -11.68 -9.99 -2.35
C GLY A 172 -12.50 -10.94 -3.22
N LEU A 173 -11.88 -11.66 -4.18
CA LEU A 173 -12.58 -12.57 -5.09
C LEU A 173 -12.61 -14.03 -4.62
N GLU A 174 -11.84 -14.41 -3.60
CA GLU A 174 -11.89 -15.77 -3.03
C GLU A 174 -12.89 -15.88 -1.88
N HIS A 175 -13.23 -14.78 -1.22
CA HIS A 175 -14.23 -14.72 -0.14
C HIS A 175 -13.93 -15.72 1.01
N ASN A 176 -12.65 -16.03 1.22
CA ASN A 176 -12.21 -17.10 2.13
C ASN A 176 -11.86 -16.60 3.55
N THR A 177 -11.83 -15.28 3.76
CA THR A 177 -11.51 -14.65 5.03
C THR A 177 -12.27 -13.33 5.19
N ASN A 178 -12.43 -12.89 6.43
CA ASN A 178 -12.99 -11.57 6.74
C ASN A 178 -11.89 -10.52 6.69
N TYR A 179 -12.17 -9.39 6.05
CA TYR A 179 -11.26 -8.26 5.95
C TYR A 179 -12.01 -6.92 5.95
N GLY A 180 -11.30 -5.84 6.29
CA GLY A 180 -11.79 -4.48 6.15
C GLY A 180 -11.76 -4.04 4.68
N ALA A 181 -12.91 -3.83 4.05
CA ALA A 181 -12.98 -3.44 2.65
C ALA A 181 -12.49 -2.00 2.37
N ILE A 182 -12.40 -1.15 3.41
CA ILE A 182 -12.07 0.28 3.29
C ILE A 182 -10.65 0.46 2.74
N ALA A 183 -9.69 -0.35 3.18
CA ALA A 183 -8.32 -0.33 2.67
C ALA A 183 -8.25 -0.57 1.16
N GLY A 184 -9.21 -1.31 0.58
CA GLY A 184 -9.34 -1.52 -0.86
C GLY A 184 -9.49 -0.22 -1.67
N GLY A 185 -9.86 0.90 -1.04
CA GLY A 185 -9.84 2.22 -1.70
C GLY A 185 -8.45 2.64 -2.21
N LEU A 186 -7.37 2.08 -1.65
CA LEU A 186 -5.99 2.37 -2.07
C LEU A 186 -5.63 1.82 -3.46
N PHE A 187 -6.32 0.76 -3.93
CA PHE A 187 -6.23 0.33 -5.34
C PHE A 187 -6.69 1.44 -6.28
N GLY A 188 -7.76 2.15 -5.92
CA GLY A 188 -8.24 3.31 -6.67
C GLY A 188 -7.23 4.46 -6.68
N LEU A 189 -6.65 4.77 -5.51
CA LEU A 189 -5.62 5.80 -5.38
C LEU A 189 -4.44 5.53 -6.32
N THR A 190 -3.81 4.36 -6.23
CA THR A 190 -2.63 4.03 -7.04
C THR A 190 -2.92 3.98 -8.54
N LYS A 191 -4.11 3.52 -8.95
CA LYS A 191 -4.57 3.59 -10.35
C LYS A 191 -4.62 5.03 -10.84
N THR A 192 -5.15 5.94 -10.04
CA THR A 192 -5.17 7.38 -10.37
C THR A 192 -3.76 7.96 -10.42
N LEU A 193 -2.92 7.67 -9.42
CA LEU A 193 -1.55 8.18 -9.37
C LEU A 193 -0.72 7.79 -10.59
N ARG A 194 -0.91 6.59 -11.14
CA ARG A 194 -0.21 6.18 -12.36
C ARG A 194 -0.54 7.08 -13.56
N TRP A 195 -1.78 7.55 -13.68
CA TRP A 195 -2.17 8.45 -14.77
C TRP A 195 -1.71 9.88 -14.52
N GLU A 196 -1.74 10.34 -13.27
CA GLU A 196 -1.31 11.69 -12.93
C GLU A 196 0.21 11.86 -12.89
N TRP A 197 0.94 10.82 -12.47
CA TRP A 197 2.39 10.82 -12.23
C TRP A 197 3.07 9.71 -13.06
N PRO A 198 3.05 9.78 -14.40
CA PRO A 198 3.41 8.65 -15.28
C PRO A 198 4.86 8.14 -15.14
N LYS A 199 5.76 8.94 -14.55
CA LYS A 199 7.16 8.53 -14.27
C LYS A 199 7.33 7.87 -12.89
N VAL A 200 6.39 8.06 -11.97
CA VAL A 200 6.45 7.45 -10.63
C VAL A 200 5.90 6.03 -10.72
N PHE A 201 6.66 5.06 -10.24
CA PHE A 201 6.21 3.68 -10.17
C PHE A 201 5.19 3.51 -9.04
N ALA A 202 3.91 3.38 -9.41
CA ALA A 202 2.83 3.15 -8.46
C ALA A 202 2.37 1.68 -8.52
N ARG A 203 2.26 1.03 -7.37
CA ARG A 203 1.74 -0.35 -7.28
C ARG A 203 0.95 -0.60 -6.00
N SER A 204 -0.19 -1.26 -6.13
CA SER A 204 -0.90 -1.83 -4.99
C SER A 204 -0.62 -3.32 -4.83
N ILE A 205 -0.56 -3.78 -3.59
CA ILE A 205 -0.30 -5.17 -3.23
C ILE A 205 -1.38 -5.61 -2.25
N ASP A 206 -2.15 -6.63 -2.61
CA ASP A 206 -3.02 -7.35 -1.68
C ASP A 206 -2.27 -8.58 -1.14
N LEU A 207 -2.01 -8.62 0.15
CA LEU A 207 -1.43 -9.80 0.80
C LEU A 207 -2.51 -10.57 1.54
N SER A 208 -2.59 -11.87 1.33
CA SER A 208 -3.43 -12.72 2.17
C SER A 208 -3.01 -12.57 3.64
N PRO A 209 -3.96 -12.38 4.58
CA PRO A 209 -3.67 -12.29 6.01
C PRO A 209 -2.96 -13.53 6.59
N ALA A 210 -2.99 -14.66 5.88
CA ALA A 210 -2.31 -15.90 6.27
C ALA A 210 -0.79 -15.89 5.97
N ILE A 211 -0.30 -14.94 5.18
CA ILE A 211 1.13 -14.82 4.85
C ILE A 211 1.86 -14.19 6.05
N ASP A 212 2.92 -14.86 6.51
CA ASP A 212 3.73 -14.36 7.62
C ASP A 212 4.48 -13.06 7.28
N ALA A 213 5.04 -12.43 8.32
CA ALA A 213 5.68 -11.12 8.21
C ALA A 213 6.93 -11.12 7.31
N GLN A 214 7.75 -12.18 7.36
CA GLN A 214 8.96 -12.28 6.55
C GLN A 214 8.59 -12.45 5.08
N LYS A 215 7.66 -13.36 4.78
CA LYS A 215 7.21 -13.60 3.42
C LYS A 215 6.45 -12.42 2.83
N SER A 216 5.68 -11.71 3.66
CA SER A 216 5.06 -10.44 3.31
C SER A 216 6.12 -9.42 2.84
N ALA A 217 7.22 -9.28 3.59
CA ALA A 217 8.30 -8.37 3.22
C ALA A 217 8.99 -8.79 1.91
N GLU A 218 9.25 -10.07 1.71
CA GLU A 218 9.80 -10.59 0.44
C GLU A 218 8.93 -10.22 -0.76
N HIS A 219 7.60 -10.38 -0.64
CA HIS A 219 6.67 -9.99 -1.70
C HIS A 219 6.66 -8.48 -1.94
N ILE A 220 6.62 -7.66 -0.87
CA ILE A 220 6.65 -6.19 -0.99
C ILE A 220 7.92 -5.72 -1.71
N ILE A 221 9.09 -6.25 -1.33
CA ILE A 221 10.37 -5.90 -1.93
C ILE A 221 10.46 -6.40 -3.38
N GLY A 222 9.97 -7.61 -3.66
CA GLY A 222 9.88 -8.14 -5.02
C GLY A 222 9.07 -7.24 -5.94
N GLU A 223 7.92 -6.76 -5.46
CA GLU A 223 7.07 -5.83 -6.21
C GLU A 223 7.65 -4.42 -6.36
N LEU A 224 8.38 -3.93 -5.35
CA LEU A 224 9.12 -2.67 -5.44
C LEU A 224 10.16 -2.71 -6.57
N CYS A 225 10.84 -3.86 -6.70
CA CYS A 225 11.91 -4.09 -7.67
C CYS A 225 11.42 -4.61 -9.03
N ASP A 226 10.12 -4.85 -9.21
CA ASP A 226 9.62 -5.39 -10.47
C ASP A 226 9.90 -4.44 -11.64
N SER A 227 10.57 -4.96 -12.66
CA SER A 227 10.88 -4.23 -13.89
C SER A 227 9.61 -3.96 -14.71
N ASN A 228 8.56 -4.76 -14.54
CA ASN A 228 7.32 -4.63 -15.29
C ASN A 228 6.46 -3.47 -14.79
N LEU A 229 6.44 -2.37 -15.56
CA LEU A 229 5.65 -1.17 -15.24
C LEU A 229 4.16 -1.29 -15.59
N TYR A 230 3.75 -2.35 -16.29
CA TYR A 230 2.38 -2.47 -16.80
C TYR A 230 1.39 -2.99 -15.76
N ILE A 231 1.87 -3.65 -14.71
CA ILE A 231 1.03 -4.24 -13.66
C ILE A 231 0.79 -3.20 -12.56
N ASN A 232 -0.47 -2.81 -12.38
CA ASN A 232 -0.91 -1.80 -11.40
C ASN A 232 -1.09 -2.37 -9.99
N GLU A 233 -1.63 -3.57 -9.94
CA GLU A 233 -2.08 -4.19 -8.72
C GLU A 233 -1.80 -5.67 -8.81
N VAL A 234 -1.30 -6.21 -7.71
CA VAL A 234 -1.02 -7.63 -7.55
C VAL A 234 -1.65 -8.12 -6.27
N ALA A 235 -1.92 -9.41 -6.21
CA ALA A 235 -2.29 -10.08 -4.98
C ALA A 235 -1.44 -11.32 -4.78
N TYR A 236 -1.17 -11.65 -3.52
CA TYR A 236 -0.45 -12.84 -3.09
C TYR A 236 -1.32 -13.62 -2.13
N GLY A 237 -1.67 -14.86 -2.49
CA GLY A 237 -2.51 -15.74 -1.69
C GLY A 237 -2.33 -17.20 -2.09
N SER A 238 -3.40 -17.98 -1.96
CA SER A 238 -3.40 -19.42 -2.23
C SER A 238 -3.02 -19.76 -3.68
N GLN A 239 -3.33 -18.88 -4.64
CA GLN A 239 -3.03 -19.02 -6.07
C GLN A 239 -1.65 -18.48 -6.47
N GLY A 240 -0.82 -18.09 -5.50
CA GLY A 240 0.45 -17.40 -5.76
C GLY A 240 0.22 -15.93 -6.14
N ARG A 241 1.05 -15.42 -7.06
CA ARG A 241 0.97 -14.04 -7.53
C ARG A 241 -0.09 -13.91 -8.62
N VAL A 242 -1.09 -13.06 -8.40
CA VAL A 242 -2.18 -12.82 -9.36
C VAL A 242 -2.40 -11.32 -9.60
N THR A 243 -3.09 -10.98 -10.68
CA THR A 243 -3.62 -9.64 -10.98
C THR A 243 -5.04 -9.73 -11.51
N LEU A 244 -5.69 -8.60 -11.75
CA LEU A 244 -7.03 -8.54 -12.33
C LEU A 244 -6.98 -8.44 -13.86
N LYS A 245 -7.86 -9.18 -14.52
CA LYS A 245 -8.21 -9.00 -15.93
C LYS A 245 -9.73 -8.90 -16.07
N ALA A 246 -10.18 -8.20 -17.10
CA ALA A 246 -11.55 -8.30 -17.55
C ALA A 246 -11.80 -9.71 -18.11
N SER A 247 -12.93 -10.33 -17.74
CA SER A 247 -13.42 -11.53 -18.43
C SER A 247 -13.63 -11.26 -19.92
N VAL A 248 -13.31 -12.25 -20.74
CA VAL A 248 -13.60 -12.23 -22.17
C VAL A 248 -15.02 -12.73 -22.36
N VAL A 249 -15.83 -11.99 -23.12
CA VAL A 249 -17.15 -12.47 -23.56
C VAL A 249 -16.91 -13.66 -24.49
N LYS A 250 -17.39 -14.85 -24.11
CA LYS A 250 -17.48 -15.98 -25.03
C LYS A 250 -18.69 -15.80 -25.94
#